data_AF-A0AAD5P6X9-F1
#
_entry.id   AF-A0AAD5P6X9-F1
#
_cell.length_a   1.000
_cell.length_b   1.000
_cell.length_c   1.000
_cell.angle_alpha   90.00
_cell.angle_beta   90.00
_cell.angle_gamma   90.00
#
_symmetry.space_group_name_H-M   'P 1'
#
loop_
_entity.id
_entity.type
_entity.pdbx_description
1 polymer ?
#
loop_
_entity_poly.entity_id
_entity_poly.type
_entity_poly.pdbx_seq_one_letter_code
_entity_poly.pdbx_strand_id
1 'polypeptide(L)'
;VTITTALEMMEQYFVSEYDIQKYKERFFAIKQRYNESPKAFLGRVRDAAYEANIRGEDRIQSQFKTGLLPAIQKHCTRMCAVTHENILRMAEGYWDAER
;
A
#
# COMPACT_ATOMS: atom_id res chain seq x y z
N VAL A 1 -3.16 -7.54 37.46
CA VAL A 1 -3.15 -7.30 36.00
C VAL A 1 -2.60 -5.90 35.80
N THR A 2 -1.41 -5.77 35.21
CA THR A 2 -0.89 -4.43 34.87
C THR A 2 -1.63 -3.92 33.63
N ILE A 3 -1.66 -2.61 33.44
CA ILE A 3 -2.35 -1.98 32.28
C ILE A 3 -1.85 -2.56 30.96
N THR A 4 -0.56 -2.92 30.87
CA THR A 4 0.05 -3.61 29.73
C THR A 4 -0.59 -4.97 29.45
N THR A 5 -0.78 -5.81 30.47
CA THR A 5 -1.41 -7.13 30.28
C THR A 5 -2.87 -7.00 29.86
N ALA A 6 -3.58 -5.98 30.35
CA ALA A 6 -4.96 -5.71 29.96
C ALA A 6 -5.07 -5.24 28.49
N LEU A 7 -4.12 -4.43 28.02
CA LEU A 7 -4.06 -3.98 26.62
C LEU A 7 -3.70 -5.12 25.67
N GLU A 8 -2.72 -5.95 26.02
CA GLU A 8 -2.35 -7.14 25.21
C GLU A 8 -3.50 -8.15 25.12
N MET A 9 -4.23 -8.36 26.22
CA MET A 9 -5.43 -9.19 26.22
C MET A 9 -6.52 -8.55 25.36
N MET A 10 -6.76 -7.24 25.46
CA MET A 10 -7.74 -6.56 24.60
C MET A 10 -7.38 -6.63 23.10
N GLU A 11 -6.11 -6.46 22.73
CA GLU A 11 -5.65 -6.62 21.33
C GLU A 11 -5.89 -8.05 20.82
N GLN A 12 -5.58 -9.08 21.63
CA GLN A 12 -5.85 -10.48 21.27
C GLN A 12 -7.35 -10.78 21.14
N TYR A 13 -8.21 -10.15 21.94
CA TYR A 13 -9.66 -10.36 21.87
C TYR A 13 -10.35 -9.57 20.74
N PHE A 14 -9.76 -8.47 20.25
CA PHE A 14 -10.37 -7.60 19.22
C PHE A 14 -9.82 -7.78 17.81
N VAL A 15 -8.61 -8.32 17.64
CA VAL A 15 -8.03 -8.61 16.32
C VAL A 15 -7.79 -10.10 16.24
N SER A 16 -8.76 -10.83 15.69
CA SER A 16 -8.63 -12.27 15.49
C SER A 16 -7.66 -12.58 14.35
N GLU A 17 -7.11 -13.79 14.31
CA GLU A 17 -6.32 -14.25 13.15
C GLU A 17 -7.10 -14.14 11.83
N TYR A 18 -8.42 -14.27 11.90
CA TYR A 18 -9.34 -14.06 10.77
C TYR A 18 -9.34 -12.61 10.28
N ASP A 19 -9.31 -11.63 11.19
CA ASP A 19 -9.24 -10.21 10.82
C ASP A 19 -7.91 -9.87 10.15
N ILE A 20 -6.80 -10.42 10.67
CA ILE A 20 -5.47 -10.27 10.07
C ILE A 20 -5.44 -10.82 8.64
N GLN A 21 -6.07 -11.98 8.42
CA GLN A 21 -6.16 -12.57 7.09
C GLN A 21 -6.96 -11.68 6.12
N LYS A 22 -8.09 -11.14 6.57
CA LYS A 22 -8.89 -10.18 5.79
C LYS A 22 -8.11 -8.90 5.46
N TYR A 23 -7.30 -8.40 6.40
CA TYR A 23 -6.43 -7.25 6.13
C TYR A 23 -5.35 -7.57 5.08
N LYS A 24 -4.76 -8.76 5.10
CA LYS A 24 -3.81 -9.20 4.06
C LYS A 24 -4.47 -9.28 2.69
N GLU A 25 -5.68 -9.83 2.60
CA GLU A 25 -6.44 -9.88 1.35
C GLU A 25 -6.75 -8.48 0.82
N ARG A 26 -7.19 -7.58 1.70
CA ARG A 26 -7.40 -6.16 1.38
C ARG A 26 -6.12 -5.51 0.86
N PHE A 27 -4.97 -5.76 1.50
CA PHE A 27 -3.68 -5.24 1.05
C PHE A 27 -3.37 -5.63 -0.41
N PHE A 28 -3.51 -6.91 -0.76
CA PHE A 28 -3.23 -7.37 -2.13
C PHE A 28 -4.27 -6.89 -3.16
N ALA A 29 -5.49 -6.58 -2.73
CA ALA A 29 -6.55 -6.07 -3.59
C ALA A 29 -6.50 -4.55 -3.83
N ILE A 30 -5.69 -3.80 -3.07
CA ILE A 30 -5.64 -2.33 -3.17
C ILE A 30 -5.14 -1.88 -4.55
N LYS A 31 -5.94 -1.05 -5.22
CA LYS A 31 -5.64 -0.35 -6.47
C LYS A 31 -5.78 1.16 -6.29
N GLN A 32 -5.03 1.92 -7.08
CA GLN A 32 -5.10 3.39 -7.14
C GLN A 32 -6.48 3.80 -7.67
N ARG A 33 -7.08 4.82 -7.04
CA ARG A 33 -8.34 5.40 -7.49
C ARG A 33 -8.07 6.46 -8.58
N TYR A 34 -9.04 6.70 -9.46
CA TYR A 34 -8.90 7.69 -10.54
C TYR A 34 -8.63 9.12 -10.07
N ASN A 35 -9.03 9.48 -8.86
CA ASN A 35 -8.86 10.82 -8.28
C ASN A 35 -7.76 10.87 -7.19
N GLU A 36 -6.91 9.84 -7.11
CA GLU A 36 -5.89 9.67 -6.09
C GLU A 36 -4.50 9.77 -6.71
N SER A 37 -3.66 10.68 -6.22
CA SER A 37 -2.28 10.78 -6.70
C SER A 37 -1.47 9.54 -6.30
N PRO A 38 -0.43 9.18 -7.06
CA PRO A 38 0.47 8.08 -6.70
C PRO A 38 1.04 8.17 -5.27
N LYS A 39 1.41 9.35 -4.77
CA LYS A 39 1.86 9.54 -3.39
C LYS A 39 0.76 9.25 -2.37
N ALA A 40 -0.45 9.74 -2.61
CA ALA A 40 -1.59 9.45 -1.73
C ALA A 40 -1.91 7.95 -1.73
N PHE A 41 -1.85 7.33 -2.90
CA PHE A 41 -2.00 5.89 -3.06
C PHE A 41 -0.93 5.10 -2.29
N LEU A 42 0.34 5.49 -2.39
CA LEU A 42 1.44 4.87 -1.64
C LEU A 42 1.22 4.96 -0.13
N GLY A 43 0.73 6.10 0.37
CA GLY A 43 0.32 6.25 1.77
C GLY A 43 -0.71 5.21 2.18
N ARG A 44 -1.79 5.07 1.40
CA ARG A 44 -2.84 4.08 1.66
C ARG A 44 -2.35 2.63 1.59
N VAL A 45 -1.37 2.34 0.73
CA VAL A 45 -0.72 1.00 0.67
C VAL A 45 0.07 0.73 1.94
N ARG A 46 0.79 1.73 2.48
CA ARG A 46 1.53 1.62 3.74
C ARG A 46 0.60 1.44 4.94
N ASP A 47 -0.50 2.18 4.98
CA ASP A 47 -1.50 2.05 6.04
C ASP A 47 -2.13 0.65 6.03
N ALA A 48 -2.47 0.14 4.85
CA ALA A 48 -2.99 -1.23 4.72
C ALA A 48 -1.96 -2.30 5.06
N ALA A 49 -0.67 -2.07 4.76
CA ALA A 49 0.39 -2.98 5.17
C ALA A 49 0.53 -3.01 6.69
N TYR A 50 0.40 -1.86 7.35
CA TYR A 50 0.39 -1.75 8.81
C TYR A 50 -0.79 -2.52 9.43
N GLU A 51 -2.01 -2.30 8.92
CA GLU A 51 -3.22 -3.05 9.34
C GLU A 51 -3.04 -4.58 9.16
N ALA A 52 -2.38 -5.00 8.08
CA ALA A 52 -2.14 -6.40 7.76
C ALA A 52 -0.90 -7.01 8.44
N ASN A 53 -0.18 -6.24 9.26
CA ASN A 53 1.11 -6.60 9.86
C ASN A 53 2.15 -7.08 8.83
N ILE A 54 2.18 -6.45 7.65
CA ILE A 54 3.15 -6.67 6.58
C ILE A 54 4.30 -5.68 6.76
N ARG A 55 5.46 -6.18 7.20
CA ARG A 55 6.63 -5.34 7.53
C ARG A 55 7.67 -5.20 6.41
N GLY A 56 7.49 -5.94 5.31
CA GLY A 56 8.42 -5.92 4.18
C GLY A 56 8.16 -4.75 3.23
N GLU A 57 9.11 -3.80 3.15
CA GLU A 57 9.01 -2.67 2.21
C GLU A 57 8.99 -3.16 0.75
N ASP A 58 9.64 -4.30 0.45
CA ASP A 58 9.56 -4.97 -0.85
C ASP A 58 8.12 -5.29 -1.27
N ARG A 59 7.30 -5.76 -0.32
CA ARG A 59 5.88 -6.08 -0.56
C ARG A 59 5.07 -4.81 -0.77
N ILE A 60 5.32 -3.77 0.01
CA ILE A 60 4.68 -2.46 -0.12
C ILE A 60 4.99 -1.86 -1.51
N GLN A 61 6.26 -1.87 -1.90
CA GLN A 61 6.71 -1.36 -3.19
C GLN A 61 6.15 -2.17 -4.37
N SER A 62 6.09 -3.50 -4.23
CA SER A 62 5.47 -4.39 -5.22
C SER A 62 3.97 -4.13 -5.36
N GLN A 63 3.25 -4.00 -4.25
CA GLN A 63 1.81 -3.70 -4.25
C GLN A 63 1.52 -2.31 -4.83
N PHE A 64 2.35 -1.32 -4.48
CA PHE A 64 2.27 0.01 -5.10
C PHE A 64 2.41 -0.09 -6.62
N LYS A 65 3.48 -0.74 -7.12
CA LYS A 65 3.73 -0.88 -8.56
C LYS A 65 2.57 -1.56 -9.30
N THR A 66 2.07 -2.68 -8.78
CA THR A 66 0.98 -3.45 -9.42
C THR A 66 -0.40 -2.84 -9.20
N GLY A 67 -0.52 -1.93 -8.23
CA GLY A 67 -1.75 -1.27 -7.83
C GLY A 67 -2.01 0.06 -8.53
N LEU A 68 -0.99 0.69 -9.14
CA LEU A 68 -1.14 1.93 -9.92
C LEU A 68 -2.19 1.80 -11.04
N LEU A 69 -2.74 2.92 -11.50
CA LEU A 69 -3.64 2.94 -12.65
C LEU A 69 -2.94 2.36 -13.90
N PRO A 70 -3.63 1.59 -14.76
CA PRO A 70 -3.00 0.94 -15.92
C PRO A 70 -2.25 1.90 -16.86
N ALA A 71 -2.76 3.12 -17.04
CA ALA A 71 -2.11 4.15 -17.85
C ALA A 71 -0.75 4.57 -17.27
N ILE A 72 -0.70 4.78 -15.96
CA ILE A 72 0.52 5.13 -15.22
C ILE A 72 1.52 3.96 -15.25
N GLN A 73 1.06 2.72 -15.05
CA GLN A 73 1.92 1.54 -15.15
C GLN A 73 2.60 1.43 -16.53
N LYS A 74 1.81 1.66 -17.59
CA LYS A 74 2.31 1.65 -18.98
C LYS A 74 3.31 2.78 -19.21
N HIS A 75 3.06 3.97 -18.66
CA HIS A 75 4.00 5.08 -18.71
C HIS A 75 5.33 4.74 -18.02
N CYS A 76 5.29 4.27 -16.77
CA CYS A 76 6.50 3.86 -16.03
C CYS A 76 7.30 2.77 -16.76
N THR A 77 6.61 1.82 -17.39
CA THR A 77 7.24 0.77 -18.21
C THR A 77 7.94 1.33 -19.44
N ARG A 78 7.30 2.27 -20.16
CA ARG A 78 7.90 2.95 -21.32
C ARG A 78 9.12 3.79 -20.94
N MET A 79 9.11 4.36 -19.74
CA MET A 79 10.23 5.15 -19.19
C MET A 79 11.33 4.28 -18.57
N CYS A 80 11.23 2.95 -18.66
CA CYS A 80 12.19 2.01 -18.07
C CYS A 80 12.40 2.24 -16.56
N ALA A 81 11.35 2.62 -15.83
CA ALA A 81 11.44 2.84 -14.39
C ALA A 81 11.55 1.50 -13.64
N VAL A 82 12.73 1.22 -13.06
CA VAL A 82 13.02 -0.04 -12.37
C VAL A 82 12.92 0.09 -10.84
N THR A 83 13.55 1.12 -10.27
CA THR A 83 13.56 1.33 -8.81
C THR A 83 12.24 1.92 -8.33
N HIS A 84 11.85 1.64 -7.08
CA HIS A 84 10.64 2.21 -6.50
C HIS A 84 10.62 3.74 -6.57
N GLU A 85 11.75 4.38 -6.27
CA GLU A 85 11.90 5.84 -6.36
C GLU A 85 11.66 6.36 -7.78
N ASN A 86 12.21 5.70 -8.81
CA ASN A 86 11.97 6.09 -10.19
C ASN A 86 10.52 5.85 -10.60
N ILE A 87 9.90 4.75 -10.17
CA ILE A 87 8.49 4.47 -10.45
C ILE A 87 7.61 5.55 -9.82
N LEU A 88 7.84 5.90 -8.56
CA LEU A 88 7.08 6.95 -7.87
C LEU A 88 7.26 8.30 -8.57
N ARG A 89 8.50 8.68 -8.91
CA ARG A 89 8.79 9.93 -9.61
C ARG A 89 8.09 10.02 -10.97
N MET A 90 8.15 8.96 -11.77
CA MET A 90 7.50 8.92 -13.09
C MET A 90 5.98 8.89 -12.98
N ALA A 91 5.45 8.15 -12.00
CA ALA A 91 4.01 8.10 -11.75
C ALA A 91 3.46 9.47 -11.36
N GLU A 92 4.13 10.16 -10.44
CA GLU A 92 3.75 11.52 -10.02
C GLU A 92 3.86 12.51 -11.19
N GLY A 93 4.96 12.47 -11.95
CA GLY A 93 5.12 13.34 -13.12
C GLY A 93 4.04 13.15 -14.17
N TYR A 94 3.59 11.90 -14.38
CA TYR A 94 2.45 11.62 -15.26
C TYR A 94 1.14 12.19 -14.70
N TRP A 95 0.89 11.97 -13.41
CA TRP A 95 -0.31 12.45 -12.73
C TRP A 95 -0.42 13.98 -12.76
N ASP A 96 0.68 14.68 -12.51
CA ASP A 96 0.73 16.15 -12.53
C ASP A 96 0.57 16.72 -13.94
N ALA A 97 1.01 16.00 -14.98
CA ALA A 97 0.87 16.42 -16.38
C ALA A 97 -0.55 16.20 -16.95
N GLU A 98 -1.34 15.30 -16.37
CA GLU A 98 -2.72 15.04 -16.77
C GLU A 98 -3.76 15.90 -16.02
N ARG A 99 -3.32 16.80 -15.13
CA ARG A 99 -4.18 17.67 -14.32
C ARG A 99 -4.07 19.15 -14.68
#